data_AF-A0A0W8AQE8-F1
#
_entry.id   AF-A0A0W8AQE8-F1
#
_cell.length_a   1.000
_cell.length_b   1.000
_cell.length_c   1.000
_cell.angle_alpha   90.00
_cell.angle_beta   90.00
_cell.angle_gamma   90.00
#
_symmetry.space_group_name_H-M   'P 1'
#
loop_
_entity.id
_entity.type
_entity.pdbx_description
1 polymer ?
#
loop_
_entity_poly.entity_id
_entity_poly.type
_entity_poly.pdbx_seq_one_letter_code
_entity_poly.pdbx_strand_id
1 'polypeptide(L)' 'MATLNVRLDDKLKKEAYAVLEKLDMTPTEAVRLLFQYIAENGRMPVKSMTISDGEAALLRTVRERLENPRPGVKVSLDDL' A
#
# COMPACT_ATOMS: atom_id res chain seq x y z
N MET A 1 -8.93 13.33 24.81
CA MET A 1 -9.03 12.13 23.95
C MET A 1 -10.00 12.44 22.83
N ALA A 2 -9.65 12.16 21.57
CA ALA A 2 -10.56 12.33 20.45
C ALA A 2 -11.33 11.01 20.21
N THR A 3 -12.60 11.10 19.86
CA THR A 3 -13.44 9.94 19.55
C THR A 3 -13.64 9.83 18.03
N LEU A 4 -13.48 8.62 17.50
CA LEU A 4 -13.71 8.31 16.09
C LEU A 4 -14.92 7.37 16.00
N ASN A 5 -15.97 7.82 15.31
CA ASN A 5 -17.13 6.99 15.00
C ASN A 5 -17.04 6.56 13.53
N VAL A 6 -16.90 5.26 13.28
CA VAL A 6 -16.83 4.68 11.94
C VAL A 6 -18.07 3.82 11.70
N ARG A 7 -18.71 3.99 10.54
CA ARG A 7 -19.76 3.08 10.07
C ARG A 7 -19.10 1.94 9.30
N LEU A 8 -19.42 0.71 9.70
CA LEU A 8 -18.95 -0.52 9.09
C LEU A 8 -20.15 -1.43 8.86
N ASP A 9 -20.13 -2.21 7.78
CA ASP A 9 -21.11 -3.27 7.59
C ASP A 9 -20.99 -4.32 8.69
N ASP A 10 -22.12 -4.86 9.15
CA ASP A 10 -22.15 -5.84 10.25
C ASP A 10 -21.35 -7.11 9.95
N LYS A 11 -21.33 -7.54 8.67
CA LYS A 11 -20.53 -8.68 8.23
C LYS A 11 -19.04 -8.38 8.34
N LEU A 12 -18.61 -7.23 7.83
CA LEU A 12 -17.22 -6.80 7.85
C LEU A 12 -16.72 -6.62 9.28
N LYS A 13 -17.54 -6.04 10.17
CA LYS A 13 -17.23 -5.92 11.60
C LYS A 13 -16.98 -7.27 12.24
N LYS A 14 -17.86 -8.26 12.03
CA LYS A 14 -17.71 -9.60 12.61
C LYS A 14 -16.46 -10.30 12.12
N GLU A 15 -16.20 -10.25 10.80
CA GLU A 15 -15.02 -10.86 10.20
C GLU A 15 -13.73 -10.20 10.70
N ALA A 16 -13.69 -8.86 10.74
CA ALA A 16 -12.54 -8.11 11.23
C ALA A 16 -12.27 -8.39 12.72
N TYR A 17 -13.30 -8.41 13.57
CA TYR A 17 -13.14 -8.71 14.99
C TYR A 17 -12.60 -10.12 15.22
N ALA A 18 -13.10 -11.12 14.48
CA ALA A 18 -12.61 -12.50 14.60
C ALA A 18 -11.13 -12.65 14.19
N VAL A 19 -10.65 -11.84 13.23
CA VAL A 19 -9.23 -11.81 12.85
C VAL A 19 -8.39 -11.05 13.86
N LEU A 20 -8.88 -9.93 14.37
CA LEU A 20 -8.20 -9.12 15.38
C LEU A 20 -8.03 -9.89 16.70
N GLU A 21 -9.03 -10.65 17.12
CA GLU A 21 -8.94 -11.53 18.30
C GLU A 21 -7.87 -12.61 18.12
N LYS A 22 -7.72 -13.19 16.93
CA LYS A 22 -6.66 -14.17 16.64
C LYS A 22 -5.25 -13.57 16.64
N LEU A 23 -5.15 -12.25 16.47
CA LEU A 23 -3.90 -11.50 16.48
C LEU A 23 -3.63 -10.85 17.85
N ASP A 24 -4.45 -11.16 18.87
CA ASP A 24 -4.42 -10.55 20.20
C ASP A 24 -4.41 -9.00 20.16
N MET A 25 -5.11 -8.42 19.17
CA MET A 25 -5.10 -6.98 18.90
C MET A 25 -6.47 -6.37 19.09
N THR A 26 -6.53 -5.21 19.74
CA THR A 26 -7.80 -4.49 19.89
C THR A 26 -8.14 -3.72 18.60
N PRO A 27 -9.44 -3.54 18.26
CA PRO A 27 -9.84 -2.70 17.13
C PRO A 27 -9.31 -1.27 17.24
N THR A 28 -9.23 -0.74 18.46
CA THR A 28 -8.69 0.60 18.74
C THR A 28 -7.20 0.69 18.38
N GLU A 29 -6.39 -0.33 18.72
CA GLU A 29 -4.97 -0.37 18.33
C GLU A 29 -4.79 -0.47 16.83
N ALA A 30 -5.57 -1.33 16.15
CA ALA A 30 -5.50 -1.45 14.69
C ALA A 30 -5.78 -0.11 14.00
N VAL A 31 -6.81 0.60 14.46
CA VAL A 31 -7.14 1.95 13.95
C VAL A 31 -6.02 2.95 14.28
N ARG A 32 -5.48 2.93 15.51
CA ARG A 32 -4.39 3.83 15.91
C ARG A 32 -3.14 3.65 15.05
N LEU A 33 -2.75 2.40 14.82
CA LEU A 33 -1.62 2.05 13.96
C LEU A 33 -1.85 2.50 12.51
N LEU A 34 -3.06 2.34 11.99
CA LEU A 34 -3.41 2.84 10.66
C LEU A 34 -3.23 4.36 10.57
N PHE A 35 -3.78 5.12 11.52
CA PHE A 35 -3.64 6.59 11.52
C PHE A 35 -2.19 7.04 11.71
N GLN A 36 -1.44 6.34 12.57
CA GLN A 36 -0.02 6.63 12.75
C GLN A 36 0.78 6.38 11.47
N TYR A 37 0.52 5.25 10.78
CA TYR A 37 1.14 4.97 9.49
C TYR A 37 0.83 6.07 8.46
N ILE A 38 -0.43 6.51 8.37
CA ILE A 38 -0.83 7.58 7.45
C ILE A 38 -0.13 8.90 7.79
N ALA A 39 -0.03 9.23 9.08
CA ALA A 39 0.64 10.45 9.53
C ALA A 39 2.15 10.43 9.25
N GLU A 40 2.81 9.29 9.43
CA GLU A 40 4.26 9.14 9.21
C GLU A 40 4.63 9.00 7.72
N ASN A 41 3.83 8.26 6.95
CA ASN A 41 4.17 7.89 5.57
C ASN A 41 3.42 8.71 4.51
N GLY A 42 2.40 9.49 4.89
CA GLY A 42 1.57 10.27 3.98
C GLY A 42 0.73 9.43 3.00
N ARG A 43 0.61 8.11 3.22
CA ARG A 43 -0.10 7.18 2.34
C ARG A 43 -0.74 6.04 3.11
N MET A 44 -1.70 5.36 2.49
CA MET A 44 -2.31 4.16 3.05
C MET A 44 -1.33 2.97 3.00
N PRO A 45 -1.28 2.11 4.05
CA PRO A 45 -0.39 0.95 4.10
C PRO A 45 -0.79 -0.13 3.10
N VAL A 46 -2.10 -0.29 2.87
CA VAL A 46 -2.66 -1.06 1.78
C VAL A 46 -2.98 -0.09 0.65
N LYS A 47 -2.20 -0.15 -0.43
CA LYS A 47 -2.65 0.37 -1.72
C LYS A 47 -3.91 -0.42 -2.08
N SER A 48 -5.08 0.21 -2.10
CA SER A 48 -6.13 -0.26 -2.99
C SER A 48 -5.46 -0.35 -4.36
N MET A 49 -5.29 -1.55 -4.90
CA MET A 49 -4.81 -1.77 -6.25
C MET A 49 -5.82 -1.20 -7.26
N THR A 50 -5.99 0.11 -7.30
CA THR A 50 -5.86 0.76 -8.59
C THR A 50 -4.35 0.89 -8.74
N ILE A 51 -3.78 0.09 -9.64
CA ILE A 51 -2.47 0.42 -10.19
C ILE A 51 -2.59 1.89 -10.57
N SER A 52 -1.98 2.80 -9.81
CA SER A 52 -1.96 4.21 -10.18
C SER A 52 -1.48 4.22 -11.63
N ASP A 53 -2.19 4.87 -12.54
CA ASP A 53 -1.92 4.76 -13.98
C ASP A 53 -0.43 4.95 -14.34
N GLY A 54 0.31 5.68 -13.49
CA GLY A 54 1.77 5.81 -13.55
C GLY A 54 2.57 4.51 -13.38
N GLU A 55 2.20 3.62 -12.44
CA GLU A 55 2.87 2.32 -12.26
C GLU A 55 2.51 1.34 -13.38
N ALA A 56 1.29 1.40 -13.93
CA ALA A 56 0.89 0.60 -15.08
C ALA A 56 1.71 0.96 -16.33
N ALA A 57 1.87 2.26 -16.59
CA ALA A 57 2.66 2.77 -17.70
C ALA A 57 4.15 2.37 -17.59
N LEU A 58 4.69 2.40 -16.36
CA LEU A 58 6.08 1.99 -16.11
C LEU A 58 6.26 0.48 -16.36
N LEU A 59 5.36 -0.36 -15.83
CA LEU A 59 5.39 -1.80 -16.05
C LEU A 59 5.25 -2.18 -17.52
N ARG A 60 4.40 -1.48 -18.27
CA ARG A 60 4.27 -1.66 -19.73
C ARG A 60 5.58 -1.34 -20.44
N THR A 61 6.20 -0.22 -20.11
CA THR A 61 7.49 0.20 -20.70
C THR A 61 8.59 -0.82 -20.40
N VAL A 62 8.64 -1.36 -19.18
CA VAL A 62 9.63 -2.37 -18.79
C VAL A 62 9.42 -3.66 -19.57
N ARG A 63 8.17 -4.14 -19.74
CA ARG A 63 7.85 -5.32 -20.54
C ARG A 63 8.25 -5.14 -22.00
N GLU A 64 7.87 -4.03 -22.63
CA GLU A 64 8.22 -3.74 -24.03
C GLU A 64 9.75 -3.70 -24.26
N ARG A 65 10.52 -3.17 -23.30
CA ARG A 65 11.99 -3.13 -23.35
C ARG A 65 12.66 -4.47 -23.06
N LEU A 66 12.03 -5.35 -22.28
CA LEU A 66 12.52 -6.71 -22.05
C LEU A 66 12.28 -7.62 -23.26
N GLU A 67 11.20 -7.42 -24.00
CA GLU A 67 10.93 -8.15 -25.25
C GLU A 67 11.87 -7.73 -26.39
N ASN A 68 12.34 -6.48 -26.38
CA ASN A 68 13.31 -5.95 -27.35
C ASN A 68 14.49 -5.26 -26.64
N PRO A 69 15.43 -6.04 -26.06
CA PRO A 69 16.52 -5.50 -25.27
C PRO A 69 17.46 -4.69 -26.15
N ARG A 70 17.68 -3.43 -25.77
CA ARG A 70 18.73 -2.58 -26.37
C ARG A 70 20.09 -2.97 -25.77
N PRO A 71 21.18 -2.87 -26.54
CA PRO A 71 22.52 -3.07 -25.99
C PRO A 71 22.75 -2.12 -24.82
N GLY A 72 23.15 -2.68 -23.67
CA GLY A 72 23.39 -1.91 -22.45
C GLY A 72 24.54 -0.92 -22.65
N VAL A 73 24.29 0.35 -22.34
CA VAL A 73 25.34 1.38 -22.32
C VAL A 73 26.01 1.33 -20.95
N LYS A 74 27.31 1.02 -20.91
CA LYS A 74 28.09 1.17 -19.68
C LYS A 74 28.28 2.66 -19.41
N VAL A 75 27.76 3.13 -18.30
CA VAL A 75 27.93 4.50 -17.81
C VAL A 75 28.62 4.46 -16.45
N SER A 76 29.56 5.38 -16.23
CA SER A 76 30.14 5.63 -14.90
C SER A 76 29.25 6.61 -14.13
N LEU A 77 29.34 6.62 -12.80
CA LEU A 77 28.64 7.60 -11.96
C LEU A 77 29.11 9.04 -12.22
N ASP A 78 30.33 9.22 -12.73
CA ASP A 78 30.87 10.51 -13.16
C ASP A 78 30.28 11.01 -14.50
N ASP A 79 29.60 10.15 -15.27
CA ASP A 79 29.00 10.45 -16.59
C ASP A 79 27.45 10.56 -16.54
N LEU A 80 26.86 10.49 -15.35
CA LEU A 80 25.41 10.52 -15.08
C LEU A 80 24.89 11.94 -14.80
#